data_AF-A0A6I9YM53-F1
#
_entry.id   AF-A0A6I9YM53-F1
#
_cell.length_a   1.000
_cell.length_b   1.000
_cell.length_c   1.000
_cell.angle_alpha   90.00
_cell.angle_beta   90.00
_cell.angle_gamma   90.00
#
_symmetry.space_group_name_H-M   'P 1'
#
loop_
_entity.id
_entity.type
_entity.pdbx_description
1 polymer ?
#
loop_
_entity_poly.entity_id
_entity_poly.type
_entity_poly.pdbx_seq_one_letter_code
_entity_poly.pdbx_strand_id
1 'polypeptide(L)'
;MATASAVREVFHFSSPFSAVLLLAELLLLAQAPAFNIASPFCHHHIPRAREVIYKVYLKESRVMKRNINEHLRIKTIYDRSVEELLPEKKHLIKNKLFPQAISYLEKTFQVRKPMATVLLSRQCVTNQYLRKKDDPHRYCREACAEHTKCGPVIVPEEHLQQCRVCNTNGRNCQTIGEADKEGIRDADFILYVSALTTERCGQENIIAYAAYCQLEADMDRPIAGYANLCPNMISTQPQEFIGMLSTVKHEIIHALGFSAGLFAFYHDDDGNPLTARYANGLPLFNESLGVYQWSDKVIRKAVRLWDVRDNNILPHNIFLLVTPKVVEEARKHFDCPNLEGMELENQGGIGTELNHWEKRLLENEAMTGSQTQNRVFSRITLALMEDTGWYKVNYSMAEKLEWGRGKGCDFVMKSCKYWINQQQRKKEPVAPYCDTLRSNPLQLTCRQDQRAVAVCNLQKFPQPLPQEYQYFDSLYGVLPKDLPHYGGSVEIADYCPFSQEFSWHLSGEFQRSSDCRILENQPETMVQRNMGQIPFASFKSQLSLWNSAERN
;
A
#
# COMPACT_ATOMS: atom_id res chain seq x y z
N MET A 1 30.01 60.87 -32.79
CA MET A 1 31.46 60.87 -33.14
C MET A 1 32.24 61.16 -31.87
N ALA A 2 33.43 60.63 -31.58
CA ALA A 2 34.14 59.42 -32.04
C ALA A 2 35.37 59.20 -31.10
N THR A 3 35.93 57.97 -31.07
CA THR A 3 37.34 57.53 -30.85
C THR A 3 38.45 58.55 -30.46
N ALA A 4 39.60 58.22 -29.85
CA ALA A 4 40.20 57.07 -29.11
C ALA A 4 41.69 57.42 -28.81
N SER A 5 42.38 56.79 -27.83
CA SER A 5 43.82 56.36 -27.86
C SER A 5 44.33 55.97 -26.44
N ALA A 6 45.48 55.29 -26.33
CA ALA A 6 46.02 54.63 -25.11
C ALA A 6 47.57 54.64 -25.06
N VAL A 7 48.18 54.11 -23.97
CA VAL A 7 49.50 53.40 -23.89
C VAL A 7 49.71 52.76 -22.48
N ARG A 8 50.56 51.71 -22.37
CA ARG A 8 50.88 50.85 -21.19
C ARG A 8 52.24 51.24 -20.51
N GLU A 9 52.71 50.73 -19.35
CA GLU A 9 53.22 49.36 -18.99
C GLU A 9 53.53 49.22 -17.45
N VAL A 10 53.25 48.12 -16.71
CA VAL A 10 54.01 46.83 -16.44
C VAL A 10 55.20 46.99 -15.43
N PHE A 11 55.54 46.19 -14.38
CA PHE A 11 55.13 44.88 -13.76
C PHE A 11 55.60 44.81 -12.24
N HIS A 12 55.18 43.81 -11.41
CA HIS A 12 55.97 43.33 -10.23
C HIS A 12 55.58 41.92 -9.68
N PHE A 13 56.39 41.35 -8.77
CA PHE A 13 56.47 39.90 -8.38
C PHE A 13 56.56 39.73 -6.84
N SER A 14 56.05 38.62 -6.23
CA SER A 14 56.52 38.11 -4.91
C SER A 14 55.87 36.77 -4.44
N SER A 15 56.61 36.01 -3.62
CA SER A 15 56.23 34.85 -2.76
C SER A 15 57.39 34.61 -1.75
N PRO A 16 57.38 33.66 -0.77
CA PRO A 16 56.36 32.69 -0.33
C PRO A 16 56.18 32.66 1.23
N PHE A 17 55.78 31.50 1.81
CA PHE A 17 55.61 31.12 3.24
C PHE A 17 54.25 31.34 3.93
N SER A 18 53.33 30.37 3.73
CA SER A 18 52.42 29.82 4.77
C SER A 18 51.73 28.56 4.23
N ALA A 19 52.39 27.39 4.33
CA ALA A 19 51.99 26.17 3.61
C ALA A 19 51.78 24.93 4.52
N VAL A 20 51.37 25.14 5.78
CA VAL A 20 51.26 24.04 6.77
C VAL A 20 49.85 23.85 7.36
N LEU A 21 48.91 24.80 7.20
CA LEU A 21 47.53 24.63 7.70
C LEU A 21 46.52 24.04 6.68
N LEU A 22 46.85 23.96 5.39
CA LEU A 22 45.88 23.59 4.34
C LEU A 22 45.74 22.09 4.04
N LEU A 23 46.46 21.22 4.75
CA LEU A 23 46.43 19.76 4.53
C LEU A 23 45.52 18.98 5.48
N ALA A 24 44.91 19.63 6.48
CA ALA A 24 44.02 18.98 7.44
C ALA A 24 42.52 19.05 7.08
N GLU A 25 42.09 20.03 6.29
CA GLU A 25 40.66 20.24 5.95
C GLU A 25 40.23 19.58 4.63
N LEU A 26 41.18 19.15 3.79
CA LEU A 26 40.93 18.59 2.45
C LEU A 26 40.59 17.07 2.44
N LEU A 27 40.36 16.47 3.61
CA LEU A 27 40.04 15.04 3.77
C LEU A 27 38.63 14.76 4.31
N LEU A 28 37.77 15.80 4.42
CA LEU A 28 36.43 15.70 5.02
C LEU A 28 35.27 16.06 4.08
N LEU A 29 35.53 16.39 2.80
CA LEU A 29 34.51 16.79 1.81
C LEU A 29 34.48 15.87 0.58
N ALA A 30 34.38 14.55 0.83
CA ALA A 30 34.17 13.54 -0.21
C ALA A 30 33.04 12.55 0.16
N GLN A 31 31.93 13.08 0.68
CA GLN A 31 30.66 12.37 0.77
C GLN A 31 29.56 13.22 0.15
N ALA A 32 29.34 13.05 -1.16
CA ALA A 32 28.11 13.52 -1.78
C ALA A 32 26.94 12.81 -1.09
N PRO A 33 25.89 13.52 -0.65
CA PRO A 33 24.75 12.87 -0.02
C PRO A 33 24.08 11.97 -1.06
N ALA A 34 24.09 10.67 -0.80
CA ALA A 34 23.24 9.75 -1.55
C ALA A 34 21.79 10.15 -1.29
N PHE A 35 21.14 10.76 -2.28
CA PHE A 35 19.71 11.02 -2.26
C PHE A 35 18.97 9.67 -2.25
N ASN A 36 18.73 9.15 -1.05
CA ASN A 36 17.85 8.01 -0.81
C ASN A 36 16.43 8.41 -1.21
N ILE A 37 16.09 8.20 -2.48
CA ILE A 37 14.70 8.20 -2.97
C ILE A 37 14.09 6.86 -2.53
N ALA A 38 13.91 6.68 -1.23
CA ALA A 38 13.13 5.59 -0.69
C ALA A 38 11.65 5.88 -0.98
N SER A 39 10.96 4.97 -1.66
CA SER A 39 9.50 5.07 -1.83
C SER A 39 8.83 4.93 -0.46
N PRO A 40 7.89 5.80 -0.07
CA PRO A 40 7.22 5.69 1.23
C PRO A 40 6.59 4.32 1.45
N PHE A 41 6.89 3.68 2.58
CA PHE A 41 6.23 2.45 2.99
C PHE A 41 4.76 2.70 3.34
N CYS A 42 3.89 1.76 2.99
CA CYS A 42 2.51 1.72 3.46
C CYS A 42 2.48 0.91 4.76
N HIS A 43 2.30 1.58 5.89
CA HIS A 43 2.13 0.93 7.18
C HIS A 43 0.64 0.90 7.53
N HIS A 44 -0.04 -0.17 7.12
CA HIS A 44 -1.40 -0.45 7.58
C HIS A 44 -1.40 -0.68 9.09
N HIS A 45 -2.45 -0.22 9.78
CA HIS A 45 -2.63 -0.49 11.19
C HIS A 45 -3.80 -1.43 11.42
N ILE A 46 -3.48 -2.67 11.78
CA ILE A 46 -4.46 -3.64 12.27
C ILE A 46 -5.02 -3.13 13.61
N PRO A 47 -6.35 -2.88 13.73
CA PRO A 47 -6.96 -2.49 14.99
C PRO A 47 -6.76 -3.55 16.07
N ARG A 48 -6.53 -3.13 17.31
CA ARG A 48 -6.39 -4.06 18.44
C ARG A 48 -7.74 -4.75 18.68
N ALA A 49 -7.74 -5.99 19.20
CA ALA A 49 -8.98 -6.73 19.46
C ALA A 49 -9.99 -6.00 20.40
N ARG A 50 -9.53 -5.06 21.23
CA ARG A 50 -10.37 -4.20 22.10
C ARG A 50 -10.98 -2.97 21.39
N GLU A 51 -10.50 -2.65 20.20
CA GLU A 51 -10.94 -1.52 19.35
C GLU A 51 -11.97 -1.97 18.31
N VAL A 52 -12.23 -3.28 18.23
CA VAL A 52 -13.17 -3.90 17.29
C VAL A 52 -14.33 -4.56 18.02
N ILE A 53 -15.56 -4.28 17.60
CA ILE A 53 -16.75 -4.95 18.12
C ILE A 53 -17.16 -6.07 17.17
N TYR A 54 -16.86 -7.30 17.57
CA TYR A 54 -17.23 -8.51 16.85
C TYR A 54 -18.68 -8.93 17.15
N LYS A 55 -19.25 -9.77 16.28
CA LYS A 55 -20.56 -10.39 16.45
C LYS A 55 -21.68 -9.39 16.71
N VAL A 56 -21.72 -8.32 15.90
CA VAL A 56 -22.83 -7.37 15.88
C VAL A 56 -24.05 -8.04 15.28
N TYR A 57 -25.11 -8.21 16.08
CA TYR A 57 -26.38 -8.73 15.58
C TYR A 57 -27.10 -7.69 14.72
N LEU A 58 -27.66 -8.16 13.61
CA LEU A 58 -28.40 -7.36 12.64
C LEU A 58 -29.69 -8.10 12.29
N LYS A 59 -30.77 -7.35 12.11
CA LYS A 59 -32.09 -7.92 11.81
C LYS A 59 -32.16 -8.29 10.33
N GLU A 60 -32.40 -9.57 10.02
CA GLU A 60 -32.61 -10.03 8.64
C GLU A 60 -33.76 -9.27 7.97
N SER A 61 -33.55 -8.86 6.72
CA SER A 61 -34.58 -8.22 5.91
C SER A 61 -35.62 -9.25 5.46
N ARG A 62 -36.80 -9.25 6.09
CA ARG A 62 -37.93 -10.16 5.79
C ARG A 62 -38.47 -10.06 4.34
N VAL A 63 -37.97 -9.13 3.52
CA VAL A 63 -38.54 -8.79 2.20
C VAL A 63 -37.60 -9.16 1.03
N MET A 64 -36.32 -9.46 1.28
CA MET A 64 -35.38 -9.81 0.20
C MET A 64 -35.55 -11.25 -0.29
N LYS A 65 -36.54 -11.45 -1.18
CA LYS A 65 -36.75 -12.70 -1.93
C LYS A 65 -35.52 -13.04 -2.79
N ARG A 66 -34.59 -13.86 -2.24
CA ARG A 66 -33.71 -14.86 -2.90
C ARG A 66 -32.95 -14.54 -4.21
N ASN A 67 -33.08 -13.36 -4.83
CA ASN A 67 -32.56 -13.11 -6.17
C ASN A 67 -32.46 -11.61 -6.54
N ILE A 68 -31.53 -10.87 -5.93
CA ILE A 68 -30.79 -9.79 -6.62
C ILE A 68 -29.33 -9.89 -6.14
N ASN A 69 -28.38 -9.93 -7.08
CA ASN A 69 -26.96 -9.67 -6.79
C ASN A 69 -26.80 -8.16 -6.54
N GLU A 70 -27.07 -7.69 -5.32
CA GLU A 70 -26.95 -6.26 -5.02
C GLU A 70 -25.48 -5.85 -4.94
N HIS A 71 -25.17 -4.73 -5.59
CA HIS A 71 -23.90 -4.04 -5.44
C HIS A 71 -23.66 -3.70 -3.97
N LEU A 72 -22.39 -3.75 -3.55
CA LEU A 72 -21.98 -3.24 -2.25
C LEU A 72 -22.44 -1.78 -2.12
N ARG A 73 -23.10 -1.43 -1.00
CA ARG A 73 -23.47 -0.04 -0.69
C ARG A 73 -22.65 0.48 0.48
N ILE A 74 -21.81 1.47 0.21
CA ILE A 74 -20.95 2.13 1.21
C ILE A 74 -21.57 3.49 1.56
N LYS A 75 -21.99 3.68 2.81
CA LYS A 75 -22.42 5.00 3.31
C LYS A 75 -21.26 5.69 4.00
N THR A 76 -20.82 6.82 3.44
CA THR A 76 -19.87 7.72 4.09
C THR A 76 -20.54 8.64 5.08
N ILE A 77 -20.00 8.69 6.28
CA ILE A 77 -20.32 9.69 7.31
C ILE A 77 -19.07 10.53 7.51
N TYR A 78 -19.14 11.83 7.23
CA TYR A 78 -18.01 12.75 7.40
C TYR A 78 -18.01 13.28 8.83
N ASP A 79 -16.89 13.09 9.52
CA ASP A 79 -16.61 13.72 10.80
C ASP A 79 -16.46 15.25 10.65
N ARG A 80 -16.71 15.97 11.75
CA ARG A 80 -16.62 17.44 11.80
C ARG A 80 -15.25 17.97 11.35
N SER A 81 -14.15 17.24 11.57
CA SER A 81 -12.82 17.63 11.09
C SER A 81 -12.75 17.87 9.58
N VAL A 82 -13.55 17.17 8.78
CA VAL A 82 -13.63 17.38 7.32
C VAL A 82 -14.38 18.67 6.97
N GLU A 83 -15.33 19.09 7.81
CA GLU A 83 -16.07 20.34 7.63
C GLU A 83 -15.23 21.59 7.94
N GLU A 84 -14.21 21.43 8.80
CA GLU A 84 -13.28 22.48 9.27
C GLU A 84 -12.03 22.64 8.38
N LEU A 85 -11.84 21.78 7.38
CA LEU A 85 -10.81 21.94 6.36
C LEU A 85 -11.06 23.17 5.46
N LEU A 86 -9.98 23.65 4.84
CA LEU A 86 -10.04 24.66 3.77
C LEU A 86 -11.02 24.23 2.66
N PRO A 87 -11.79 25.17 2.07
CA PRO A 87 -12.89 24.85 1.13
C PRO A 87 -12.50 23.93 -0.02
N GLU A 88 -11.30 24.10 -0.58
CA GLU A 88 -10.76 23.30 -1.67
C GLU A 88 -10.42 21.86 -1.24
N LYS A 89 -9.85 21.66 -0.04
CA LYS A 89 -9.57 20.33 0.52
C LYS A 89 -10.87 19.60 0.89
N LYS A 90 -11.82 20.33 1.49
CA LYS A 90 -13.17 19.86 1.80
C LYS A 90 -13.93 19.42 0.54
N HIS A 91 -13.91 20.24 -0.50
CA HIS A 91 -14.53 19.91 -1.80
C HIS A 91 -13.85 18.70 -2.46
N LEU A 92 -12.51 18.65 -2.47
CA LEU A 92 -11.76 17.49 -2.96
C LEU A 92 -12.22 16.19 -2.29
N ILE A 93 -12.25 16.16 -0.96
CA ILE A 93 -12.64 14.98 -0.18
C ILE A 93 -14.10 14.59 -0.45
N LYS A 94 -15.04 15.52 -0.27
CA LYS A 94 -16.49 15.24 -0.25
C LYS A 94 -17.11 15.09 -1.64
N ASN A 95 -16.54 15.72 -2.67
CA ASN A 95 -17.14 15.75 -4.02
C ASN A 95 -16.33 15.01 -5.09
N LYS A 96 -15.07 14.65 -4.83
CA LYS A 96 -14.23 13.92 -5.81
C LYS A 96 -13.64 12.63 -5.26
N LEU A 97 -12.80 12.72 -4.22
CA LEU A 97 -11.91 11.65 -3.80
C LEU A 97 -12.66 10.42 -3.26
N PHE A 98 -13.45 10.57 -2.19
CA PHE A 98 -14.24 9.47 -1.65
C PHE A 98 -15.36 9.02 -2.59
N PRO A 99 -16.16 9.91 -3.22
CA PRO A 99 -17.19 9.50 -4.17
C PRO A 99 -16.66 8.65 -5.34
N GLN A 100 -15.49 8.97 -5.89
CA GLN A 100 -14.89 8.17 -6.96
C GLN A 100 -14.31 6.84 -6.46
N ALA A 101 -13.63 6.83 -5.31
CA ALA A 101 -13.12 5.60 -4.70
C ALA A 101 -14.27 4.62 -4.39
N ILE A 102 -15.34 5.12 -3.77
CA ILE A 102 -16.54 4.34 -3.44
C ILE A 102 -17.24 3.86 -4.72
N SER A 103 -17.47 4.74 -5.69
CA SER A 103 -18.12 4.31 -6.95
C SER A 103 -17.34 3.21 -7.68
N TYR A 104 -16.00 3.18 -7.57
CA TYR A 104 -15.20 2.06 -8.05
C TYR A 104 -15.50 0.76 -7.25
N LEU A 105 -15.46 0.82 -5.93
CA LEU A 105 -15.66 -0.34 -5.05
C LEU A 105 -17.09 -0.91 -5.15
N GLU A 106 -18.12 -0.07 -5.17
CA GLU A 106 -19.52 -0.50 -5.33
C GLU A 106 -19.78 -1.15 -6.70
N LYS A 107 -19.11 -0.71 -7.77
CA LYS A 107 -19.17 -1.35 -9.10
C LYS A 107 -18.37 -2.65 -9.17
N THR A 108 -17.35 -2.79 -8.33
CA THR A 108 -16.43 -3.94 -8.31
C THR A 108 -16.96 -5.07 -7.44
N PHE A 109 -17.63 -4.77 -6.32
CA PHE A 109 -18.07 -5.75 -5.33
C PHE A 109 -19.60 -5.82 -5.23
N GLN A 110 -20.12 -7.04 -5.11
CA GLN A 110 -21.51 -7.35 -4.77
C GLN A 110 -21.52 -8.11 -3.44
N VAL A 111 -22.51 -7.88 -2.58
CA VAL A 111 -22.54 -8.48 -1.24
C VAL A 111 -23.34 -9.79 -1.27
N ARG A 112 -22.80 -10.87 -0.69
CA ARG A 112 -23.48 -12.18 -0.68
C ARG A 112 -24.74 -12.21 0.20
N LYS A 113 -24.74 -11.44 1.29
CA LYS A 113 -25.89 -11.22 2.20
C LYS A 113 -26.09 -9.71 2.40
N PRO A 114 -26.84 -9.03 1.50
CA PRO A 114 -27.10 -7.60 1.64
C PRO A 114 -28.02 -7.29 2.83
N MET A 115 -27.90 -6.08 3.36
CA MET A 115 -28.62 -5.65 4.56
C MET A 115 -29.60 -4.51 4.26
N ALA A 116 -30.80 -4.52 4.85
CA ALA A 116 -31.71 -3.37 4.69
C ALA A 116 -31.24 -2.15 5.51
N THR A 117 -30.78 -2.38 6.74
CA THR A 117 -30.49 -1.32 7.70
C THR A 117 -29.40 -1.77 8.67
N VAL A 118 -28.41 -0.91 8.93
CA VAL A 118 -27.31 -1.16 9.88
C VAL A 118 -27.58 -0.40 11.18
N LEU A 119 -27.51 -1.11 12.31
CA LEU A 119 -27.41 -0.53 13.65
C LEU A 119 -26.18 -1.12 14.33
N LEU A 120 -25.24 -0.27 14.72
CA LEU A 120 -23.95 -0.66 15.28
C LEU A 120 -24.04 -0.95 16.78
N SER A 121 -23.29 -1.94 17.27
CA SER A 121 -23.25 -2.21 18.72
C SER A 121 -22.45 -1.14 19.46
N ARG A 122 -22.81 -0.90 20.73
CA ARG A 122 -22.07 0.00 21.62
C ARG A 122 -20.83 -0.68 22.19
N GLN A 123 -19.78 0.10 22.38
CA GLN A 123 -18.59 -0.33 23.12
C GLN A 123 -18.93 -0.45 24.62
N CYS A 124 -18.27 -1.38 25.32
CA CYS A 124 -18.40 -1.54 26.77
C CYS A 124 -17.23 -0.87 27.51
N VAL A 125 -17.47 -0.28 28.68
CA VAL A 125 -16.42 0.37 29.50
C VAL A 125 -15.24 -0.58 29.76
N THR A 126 -15.55 -1.84 30.09
CA THR A 126 -14.58 -2.89 30.39
C THR A 126 -14.07 -3.63 29.15
N ASN A 127 -14.61 -3.35 27.95
CA ASN A 127 -14.52 -4.18 26.75
C ASN A 127 -14.91 -5.67 26.97
N GLN A 128 -15.66 -5.99 28.04
CA GLN A 128 -16.15 -7.34 28.29
C GLN A 128 -17.60 -7.48 27.85
N TYR A 129 -17.82 -8.40 26.92
CA TYR A 129 -19.11 -8.66 26.28
C TYR A 129 -19.63 -10.03 26.68
N LEU A 130 -20.86 -10.08 27.17
CA LEU A 130 -21.59 -11.27 27.56
C LEU A 130 -22.63 -11.63 26.48
N ARG A 131 -22.96 -12.92 26.36
CA ARG A 131 -24.05 -13.41 25.52
C ARG A 131 -25.08 -14.09 26.41
N LYS A 132 -26.35 -13.70 26.24
CA LYS A 132 -27.48 -14.34 26.92
C LYS A 132 -27.96 -15.52 26.09
N LYS A 133 -28.45 -16.58 26.75
CA LYS A 133 -29.09 -17.70 26.04
C LYS A 133 -30.37 -17.21 25.35
N ASP A 134 -30.59 -17.67 24.13
CA ASP A 134 -31.78 -17.36 23.31
C ASP A 134 -31.97 -15.86 22.95
N ASP A 135 -30.91 -15.07 23.08
CA ASP A 135 -30.82 -13.68 22.58
C ASP A 135 -29.61 -13.55 21.64
N PRO A 136 -29.76 -13.01 20.42
CA PRO A 136 -28.63 -12.83 19.51
C PRO A 136 -27.75 -11.61 19.85
N HIS A 137 -28.24 -10.65 20.66
CA HIS A 137 -27.46 -9.46 20.99
C HIS A 137 -26.35 -9.74 22.01
N ARG A 138 -25.27 -8.96 21.91
CA ARG A 138 -24.24 -8.88 22.97
C ARG A 138 -24.65 -7.87 24.03
N TYR A 139 -24.29 -8.16 25.27
CA TYR A 139 -24.52 -7.29 26.42
C TYR A 139 -23.18 -6.86 27.02
N CYS A 140 -23.06 -5.60 27.41
CA CYS A 140 -21.91 -5.15 28.18
C CYS A 140 -21.95 -5.69 29.61
N ARG A 141 -20.81 -6.14 30.12
CA ARG A 141 -20.63 -6.34 31.56
C ARG A 141 -20.62 -4.96 32.22
N GLU A 142 -21.51 -4.78 33.19
CA GLU A 142 -21.72 -3.55 33.97
C GLU A 142 -22.27 -2.35 33.17
N ALA A 143 -21.51 -1.78 32.22
CA ALA A 143 -21.90 -0.55 31.52
C ALA A 143 -21.42 -0.46 30.07
N CYS A 144 -22.24 0.18 29.21
CA CYS A 144 -21.77 0.70 27.92
C CYS A 144 -20.85 1.91 28.16
N ALA A 145 -19.87 2.10 27.29
CA ALA A 145 -19.06 3.32 27.26
C ALA A 145 -19.92 4.53 26.86
N GLU A 146 -19.58 5.70 27.41
CA GLU A 146 -20.23 6.99 27.10
C GLU A 146 -20.18 7.31 25.59
N HIS A 147 -19.07 6.96 24.94
CA HIS A 147 -18.88 7.11 23.50
C HIS A 147 -18.38 5.80 22.90
N THR A 148 -19.03 5.35 21.83
CA THR A 148 -18.52 4.27 20.97
C THR A 148 -17.65 4.87 19.88
N LYS A 149 -16.45 4.34 19.66
CA LYS A 149 -15.52 4.84 18.64
C LYS A 149 -15.37 3.88 17.47
N CYS A 150 -15.09 4.43 16.30
CA CYS A 150 -14.63 3.72 15.11
C CYS A 150 -13.32 4.37 14.67
N GLY A 151 -12.19 3.79 15.11
CA GLY A 151 -10.88 4.44 15.00
C GLY A 151 -10.85 5.78 15.77
N PRO A 152 -10.43 6.90 15.14
CA PRO A 152 -10.40 8.20 15.82
C PRO A 152 -11.79 8.86 15.93
N VAL A 153 -12.80 8.40 15.19
CA VAL A 153 -14.13 9.02 15.10
C VAL A 153 -15.07 8.51 16.18
N ILE A 154 -15.86 9.40 16.79
CA ILE A 154 -16.98 9.04 17.67
C ILE A 154 -18.18 8.69 16.79
N VAL A 155 -18.76 7.51 17.00
CA VAL A 155 -19.94 7.05 16.26
C VAL A 155 -21.18 7.82 16.73
N PRO A 156 -21.97 8.43 15.83
CA PRO A 156 -23.22 9.11 16.19
C PRO A 156 -24.21 8.19 16.91
N GLU A 157 -24.91 8.75 17.90
CA GLU A 157 -25.82 8.01 18.77
C GLU A 157 -26.99 7.38 18.02
N GLU A 158 -27.45 8.00 16.93
CA GLU A 158 -28.48 7.49 16.03
C GLU A 158 -28.07 6.31 15.15
N HIS A 159 -26.76 6.01 15.06
CA HIS A 159 -26.25 4.82 14.40
C HIS A 159 -26.10 3.62 15.35
N LEU A 160 -26.23 3.85 16.67
CA LEU A 160 -25.98 2.87 17.71
C LEU A 160 -27.26 2.19 18.19
N GLN A 161 -27.15 0.90 18.46
CA GLN A 161 -28.15 0.13 19.20
C GLN A 161 -28.30 0.70 20.62
N GLN A 162 -29.51 0.61 21.20
CA GLN A 162 -29.78 0.89 22.62
C GLN A 162 -28.80 0.13 23.52
N CYS A 163 -28.33 0.78 24.58
CA CYS A 163 -27.37 0.17 25.50
C CYS A 163 -27.97 -1.07 26.16
N ARG A 164 -27.29 -2.20 26.02
CA ARG A 164 -27.68 -3.52 26.55
C ARG A 164 -26.62 -3.92 27.57
N VAL A 165 -26.98 -4.01 28.85
CA VAL A 165 -26.04 -4.34 29.95
C VAL A 165 -26.49 -5.56 30.74
N CYS A 166 -25.55 -6.29 31.31
CA CYS A 166 -25.81 -7.30 32.34
C CYS A 166 -24.96 -7.03 33.58
N ASN A 167 -25.45 -7.44 34.74
CA ASN A 167 -24.63 -7.53 35.94
C ASN A 167 -23.43 -8.48 35.75
N THR A 168 -22.48 -8.38 36.67
CA THR A 168 -21.20 -9.12 36.70
C THR A 168 -21.34 -10.64 36.49
N ASN A 169 -22.48 -11.22 36.86
CA ASN A 169 -22.78 -12.66 36.78
C ASN A 169 -23.65 -13.05 35.57
N GLY A 170 -24.00 -12.12 34.68
CA GLY A 170 -24.82 -12.36 33.48
C GLY A 170 -26.29 -12.72 33.75
N ARG A 171 -26.80 -12.50 34.97
CA ARG A 171 -28.16 -12.92 35.39
C ARG A 171 -29.19 -11.79 35.32
N ASN A 172 -28.79 -10.55 35.58
CA ASN A 172 -29.68 -9.40 35.52
C ASN A 172 -29.29 -8.55 34.31
N CYS A 173 -29.96 -8.78 33.19
CA CYS A 173 -29.70 -8.10 31.92
C CYS A 173 -30.86 -7.16 31.55
N GLN A 174 -30.54 -5.92 31.18
CA GLN A 174 -31.51 -4.88 30.89
C GLN A 174 -31.05 -3.97 29.75
N THR A 175 -32.01 -3.27 29.13
CA THR A 175 -31.75 -2.19 28.18
C THR A 175 -31.82 -0.83 28.90
N ILE A 176 -30.92 0.09 28.54
CA ILE A 176 -30.77 1.43 29.14
C ILE A 176 -30.73 2.48 28.03
N GLY A 177 -31.31 3.66 28.30
CA GLY A 177 -31.29 4.81 27.40
C GLY A 177 -32.40 4.77 26.34
N GLU A 178 -32.30 5.64 25.34
CA GLU A 178 -33.25 5.71 24.22
C GLU A 178 -33.36 4.36 23.49
N ALA A 179 -34.55 4.05 22.97
CA ALA A 179 -34.77 2.86 22.16
C ALA A 179 -33.92 2.90 20.87
N ASP A 180 -33.68 1.71 20.28
CA ASP A 180 -33.04 1.59 18.96
C ASP A 180 -33.71 2.58 17.97
N LYS A 181 -32.94 3.57 17.47
CA LYS A 181 -33.41 4.45 16.38
C LYS A 181 -33.44 3.66 15.07
N GLU A 182 -33.84 4.32 14.00
CA GLU A 182 -33.98 3.68 12.70
C GLU A 182 -32.65 3.07 12.20
N GLY A 183 -31.50 3.69 12.50
CA GLY A 183 -30.20 3.29 11.99
C GLY A 183 -29.96 3.74 10.55
N ILE A 184 -28.92 3.20 9.92
CA ILE A 184 -28.51 3.61 8.57
C ILE A 184 -29.13 2.68 7.53
N ARG A 185 -30.10 3.19 6.77
CA ARG A 185 -30.74 2.46 5.65
C ARG A 185 -29.80 2.31 4.44
N ASP A 186 -30.11 1.30 3.63
CA ASP A 186 -29.51 1.06 2.31
C ASP A 186 -27.98 0.99 2.33
N ALA A 187 -27.44 0.36 3.38
CA ALA A 187 -26.02 0.26 3.65
C ALA A 187 -25.63 -1.18 3.95
N ASP A 188 -24.53 -1.62 3.37
CA ASP A 188 -23.87 -2.87 3.72
C ASP A 188 -22.58 -2.61 4.50
N PHE A 189 -21.96 -1.45 4.29
CA PHE A 189 -20.79 -0.98 5.02
C PHE A 189 -20.89 0.53 5.31
N ILE A 190 -20.48 0.95 6.52
CA ILE A 190 -20.44 2.36 6.94
C ILE A 190 -18.99 2.80 7.04
N LEU A 191 -18.62 3.87 6.34
CA LEU A 191 -17.28 4.43 6.36
C LEU A 191 -17.27 5.80 7.04
N TYR A 192 -16.67 5.87 8.24
CA TYR A 192 -16.46 7.12 8.96
C TYR A 192 -15.21 7.83 8.43
N VAL A 193 -15.39 8.96 7.76
CA VAL A 193 -14.31 9.71 7.09
C VAL A 193 -13.91 10.91 7.95
N SER A 194 -12.63 11.02 8.29
CA SER A 194 -12.09 12.09 9.13
C SER A 194 -10.83 12.72 8.53
N ALA A 195 -10.52 13.92 9.01
CA ALA A 195 -9.29 14.63 8.70
C ALA A 195 -8.64 15.13 9.99
N LEU A 196 -8.33 14.19 10.90
CA LEU A 196 -7.76 14.47 12.21
C LEU A 196 -6.24 14.35 12.17
N THR A 197 -5.55 15.33 12.73
CA THR A 197 -4.12 15.24 13.03
C THR A 197 -3.93 14.31 14.23
N THR A 198 -3.58 13.06 13.97
CA THR A 198 -3.31 12.04 14.98
C THR A 198 -1.81 11.78 15.09
N GLU A 199 -1.37 11.03 16.12
CA GLU A 199 0.04 10.62 16.28
C GLU A 199 0.61 9.95 15.01
N ARG A 200 -0.22 9.20 14.28
CA ARG A 200 0.14 8.57 12.99
C ARG A 200 0.44 9.58 11.90
N CYS A 201 -0.24 10.73 11.89
CA CYS A 201 0.05 11.81 10.96
C CYS A 201 1.36 12.55 11.28
N GLY A 202 1.98 12.28 12.43
CA GLY A 202 3.34 12.68 12.76
C GLY A 202 4.41 11.64 12.39
N GLN A 203 4.02 10.46 11.92
CA GLN A 203 4.94 9.47 11.34
C GLN A 203 5.13 9.80 9.85
N GLU A 204 6.38 9.68 9.37
CA GLU A 204 6.75 10.19 8.05
C GLU A 204 5.93 9.55 6.91
N ASN A 205 5.43 10.41 6.01
CA ASN A 205 4.79 10.07 4.74
C ASN A 205 3.43 9.32 4.80
N ILE A 206 2.75 9.21 5.95
CA ILE A 206 1.39 8.65 6.02
C ILE A 206 0.36 9.65 5.46
N ILE A 207 -0.10 9.42 4.23
CA ILE A 207 -1.13 10.25 3.56
C ILE A 207 -2.51 10.05 4.20
N ALA A 208 -2.88 8.78 4.39
CA ALA A 208 -4.13 8.34 4.97
C ALA A 208 -3.92 6.99 5.67
N TYR A 209 -4.88 6.60 6.50
CA TYR A 209 -4.99 5.24 7.02
C TYR A 209 -6.46 4.87 7.23
N ALA A 210 -6.82 3.61 7.00
CA ALA A 210 -8.17 3.10 7.28
C ALA A 210 -8.17 1.70 7.89
N ALA A 211 -9.24 1.37 8.61
CA ALA A 211 -9.48 0.02 9.07
C ALA A 211 -10.96 -0.22 9.40
N TYR A 212 -11.31 -1.49 9.63
CA TYR A 212 -12.59 -1.91 10.16
C TYR A 212 -12.69 -1.59 11.67
N CYS A 213 -13.92 -1.53 12.18
CA CYS A 213 -14.20 -1.35 13.61
C CYS A 213 -15.36 -2.22 14.12
N GLN A 214 -16.27 -2.68 13.26
CA GLN A 214 -17.33 -3.62 13.65
C GLN A 214 -17.56 -4.72 12.61
N LEU A 215 -17.69 -5.97 13.08
CA LEU A 215 -17.95 -7.17 12.29
C LEU A 215 -19.31 -7.77 12.70
N GLU A 216 -20.10 -8.19 11.72
CA GLU A 216 -21.42 -8.79 11.97
C GLU A 216 -21.37 -10.25 12.50
N ALA A 217 -22.52 -10.78 12.92
CA ALA A 217 -22.60 -12.03 13.68
C ALA A 217 -22.53 -13.31 12.83
N ASP A 218 -23.03 -13.28 11.60
CA ASP A 218 -23.38 -14.46 10.81
C ASP A 218 -22.28 -14.87 9.82
N MET A 219 -21.62 -13.90 9.17
CA MET A 219 -20.48 -14.15 8.26
C MET A 219 -19.18 -13.48 8.75
N ASP A 220 -19.16 -12.86 9.94
CA ASP A 220 -18.03 -12.04 10.44
C ASP A 220 -17.59 -10.92 9.47
N ARG A 221 -18.47 -10.46 8.58
CA ARG A 221 -18.16 -9.42 7.58
C ARG A 221 -17.97 -8.06 8.26
N PRO A 222 -16.96 -7.26 7.86
CA PRO A 222 -16.90 -5.85 8.23
C PRO A 222 -18.18 -5.11 7.79
N ILE A 223 -18.82 -4.42 8.73
CA ILE A 223 -20.02 -3.59 8.50
C ILE A 223 -19.80 -2.11 8.82
N ALA A 224 -18.73 -1.80 9.57
CA ALA A 224 -18.27 -0.43 9.77
C ALA A 224 -16.75 -0.38 9.84
N GLY A 225 -16.20 0.71 9.32
CA GLY A 225 -14.81 1.09 9.40
C GLY A 225 -14.64 2.59 9.30
N TYR A 226 -13.40 3.04 9.34
CA TYR A 226 -13.03 4.44 9.29
C TYR A 226 -11.89 4.67 8.31
N ALA A 227 -11.80 5.87 7.75
CA ALA A 227 -10.66 6.35 6.98
C ALA A 227 -10.29 7.76 7.47
N ASN A 228 -9.03 7.98 7.84
CA ASN A 228 -8.52 9.28 8.24
C ASN A 228 -7.47 9.77 7.24
N LEU A 229 -7.65 10.98 6.70
CA LEU A 229 -6.64 11.64 5.88
C LEU A 229 -5.85 12.61 6.75
N CYS A 230 -4.52 12.56 6.67
CA CYS A 230 -3.67 13.44 7.45
C CYS A 230 -3.72 14.87 6.86
N PRO A 231 -4.20 15.91 7.58
CA PRO A 231 -4.58 17.20 6.98
C PRO A 231 -3.50 17.90 6.14
N ASN A 232 -2.24 17.75 6.56
CA ASN A 232 -1.08 18.33 5.90
C ASN A 232 -0.72 17.60 4.59
N MET A 233 -1.04 16.30 4.50
CA MET A 233 -0.77 15.45 3.33
C MET A 233 -1.88 15.48 2.27
N ILE A 234 -2.98 16.21 2.52
CA ILE A 234 -4.03 16.43 1.52
C ILE A 234 -3.52 17.45 0.51
N SER A 235 -3.04 17.00 -0.64
CA SER A 235 -2.75 17.87 -1.78
C SER A 235 -4.02 18.15 -2.60
N THR A 236 -4.14 19.38 -3.11
CA THR A 236 -5.20 19.79 -4.05
C THR A 236 -4.70 19.90 -5.49
N GLN A 237 -3.43 19.56 -5.73
CA GLN A 237 -2.80 19.64 -7.03
C GLN A 237 -3.35 18.55 -7.98
N PRO A 238 -3.79 18.88 -9.21
CA PRO A 238 -4.42 17.91 -10.12
C PRO A 238 -3.58 16.67 -10.42
N GLN A 239 -2.25 16.83 -10.53
CA GLN A 239 -1.31 15.75 -10.82
C GLN A 239 -1.18 14.71 -9.68
N GLU A 240 -1.47 15.09 -8.44
CA GLU A 240 -1.47 14.16 -7.30
C GLU A 240 -2.80 13.42 -7.11
N PHE A 241 -3.88 13.89 -7.76
CA PHE A 241 -5.24 13.36 -7.57
C PHE A 241 -5.33 11.85 -7.80
N ILE A 242 -4.67 11.32 -8.83
CA ILE A 242 -4.69 9.88 -9.15
C ILE A 242 -3.95 9.06 -8.07
N GLY A 243 -2.83 9.57 -7.55
CA GLY A 243 -2.09 8.95 -6.45
C GLY A 243 -2.93 8.91 -5.18
N MET A 244 -3.53 10.04 -4.79
CA MET A 244 -4.44 10.11 -3.65
C MET A 244 -5.66 9.20 -3.80
N LEU A 245 -6.26 9.14 -5.00
CA LEU A 245 -7.42 8.28 -5.29
C LEU A 245 -7.04 6.80 -5.18
N SER A 246 -5.86 6.41 -5.66
CA SER A 246 -5.33 5.07 -5.47
C SER A 246 -5.11 4.74 -3.99
N THR A 247 -4.54 5.67 -3.22
CA THR A 247 -4.33 5.49 -1.78
C THR A 247 -5.65 5.34 -1.04
N VAL A 248 -6.66 6.20 -1.27
CA VAL A 248 -7.98 6.05 -0.63
C VAL A 248 -8.66 4.73 -1.00
N LYS A 249 -8.51 4.23 -2.23
CA LYS A 249 -9.00 2.88 -2.60
C LYS A 249 -8.27 1.77 -1.82
N HIS A 250 -6.94 1.84 -1.71
CA HIS A 250 -6.09 0.89 -0.97
C HIS A 250 -6.50 0.82 0.51
N GLU A 251 -6.60 1.97 1.16
CA GLU A 251 -7.06 2.10 2.55
C GLU A 251 -8.45 1.49 2.76
N ILE A 252 -9.43 1.80 1.90
CA ILE A 252 -10.77 1.22 2.04
C ILE A 252 -10.76 -0.30 1.82
N ILE A 253 -9.88 -0.86 0.98
CA ILE A 253 -9.75 -2.32 0.83
C ILE A 253 -9.23 -2.98 2.11
N HIS A 254 -8.33 -2.36 2.87
CA HIS A 254 -7.95 -2.85 4.21
C HIS A 254 -9.15 -2.85 5.18
N ALA A 255 -10.01 -1.83 5.11
CA ALA A 255 -11.22 -1.74 5.94
C ALA A 255 -12.33 -2.71 5.50
N LEU A 256 -12.34 -3.15 4.24
CA LEU A 256 -13.33 -4.09 3.69
C LEU A 256 -12.90 -5.57 3.81
N GLY A 257 -11.60 -5.89 3.72
CA GLY A 257 -11.19 -7.30 3.86
C GLY A 257 -9.71 -7.64 3.88
N PHE A 258 -8.84 -6.91 3.17
CA PHE A 258 -7.42 -7.28 3.12
C PHE A 258 -6.68 -6.79 4.36
N SER A 259 -6.68 -7.57 5.44
CA SER A 259 -5.86 -7.29 6.62
C SER A 259 -5.58 -8.56 7.43
N ALA A 260 -4.40 -8.63 8.05
CA ALA A 260 -4.00 -9.76 8.89
C ALA A 260 -4.95 -10.03 10.06
N GLY A 261 -5.63 -9.00 10.58
CA GLY A 261 -6.67 -9.15 11.60
C GLY A 261 -8.02 -9.71 11.09
N LEU A 262 -8.21 -9.84 9.77
CA LEU A 262 -9.44 -10.34 9.13
C LEU A 262 -9.31 -11.74 8.54
N PHE A 263 -8.11 -12.24 8.24
CA PHE A 263 -7.92 -13.56 7.61
C PHE A 263 -8.55 -14.72 8.40
N ALA A 264 -8.52 -14.67 9.74
CA ALA A 264 -9.17 -15.66 10.59
C ALA A 264 -10.71 -15.61 10.54
N PHE A 265 -11.30 -14.61 9.90
CA PHE A 265 -12.74 -14.40 9.77
C PHE A 265 -13.31 -14.74 8.39
N TYR A 266 -12.46 -15.15 7.43
CA TYR A 266 -12.92 -15.55 6.09
C TYR A 266 -13.80 -16.82 6.10
N HIS A 267 -14.71 -16.89 5.13
CA HIS A 267 -15.65 -17.99 4.94
C HIS A 267 -15.50 -18.63 3.55
N ASP A 268 -15.90 -19.90 3.42
CA ASP A 268 -16.01 -20.57 2.12
C ASP A 268 -17.26 -20.11 1.33
N ASP A 269 -17.41 -20.63 0.11
CA ASP A 269 -18.51 -20.24 -0.78
C ASP A 269 -19.91 -20.57 -0.24
N ASP A 270 -20.01 -21.61 0.58
CA ASP A 270 -21.23 -22.05 1.26
C ASP A 270 -21.51 -21.22 2.55
N GLY A 271 -20.57 -20.36 2.94
CA GLY A 271 -20.67 -19.49 4.11
C GLY A 271 -20.26 -20.15 5.42
N ASN A 272 -19.45 -21.21 5.40
CA ASN A 272 -18.85 -21.78 6.60
C ASN A 272 -17.49 -21.13 6.91
N PRO A 273 -17.12 -20.95 8.19
CA PRO A 273 -15.81 -20.44 8.56
C PRO A 273 -14.64 -21.29 8.00
N LEU A 274 -13.68 -20.65 7.33
CA LEU A 274 -12.42 -21.31 6.95
C LEU A 274 -11.53 -21.61 8.16
N THR A 275 -11.75 -20.89 9.26
CA THR A 275 -11.03 -21.03 10.54
C THR A 275 -11.96 -21.52 11.64
N ALA A 276 -11.49 -22.50 12.43
CA ALA A 276 -12.26 -23.05 13.54
C ALA A 276 -12.64 -21.99 14.59
N ARG A 277 -13.84 -22.11 15.16
CA ARG A 277 -14.38 -21.18 16.16
C ARG A 277 -14.50 -21.88 17.52
N TYR A 278 -14.27 -21.15 18.61
CA TYR A 278 -14.61 -21.57 19.97
C TYR A 278 -16.11 -21.40 20.26
N ALA A 279 -16.57 -21.84 21.43
CA ALA A 279 -17.96 -21.70 21.88
C ALA A 279 -18.47 -20.24 21.95
N ASN A 280 -17.57 -19.25 21.98
CA ASN A 280 -17.91 -17.83 21.88
C ASN A 280 -18.17 -17.35 20.42
N GLY A 281 -17.95 -18.20 19.42
CA GLY A 281 -18.08 -17.89 17.99
C GLY A 281 -16.87 -17.21 17.35
N LEU A 282 -15.73 -17.09 18.04
CA LEU A 282 -14.52 -16.43 17.55
C LEU A 282 -13.35 -17.43 17.36
N PRO A 283 -12.35 -17.14 16.51
CA PRO A 283 -11.11 -17.92 16.43
C PRO A 283 -10.29 -17.91 17.72
N LEU A 284 -9.21 -18.69 17.73
CA LEU A 284 -8.11 -18.48 18.68
C LEU A 284 -7.52 -17.09 18.51
N PHE A 285 -7.26 -16.38 19.61
CA PHE A 285 -6.46 -15.14 19.57
C PHE A 285 -4.98 -15.48 19.77
N ASN A 286 -4.11 -14.93 18.92
CA ASN A 286 -2.66 -15.11 18.99
C ASN A 286 -2.03 -13.85 19.61
N GLU A 287 -1.72 -13.94 20.91
CA GLU A 287 -1.12 -12.84 21.69
C GLU A 287 0.23 -12.36 21.10
N SER A 288 1.02 -13.24 20.49
CA SER A 288 2.32 -12.89 19.90
C SER A 288 2.20 -12.07 18.61
N LEU A 289 1.13 -12.27 17.83
CA LEU A 289 0.83 -11.50 16.62
C LEU A 289 -0.17 -10.36 16.85
N GLY A 290 -0.84 -10.33 18.01
CA GLY A 290 -1.87 -9.34 18.34
C GLY A 290 -3.18 -9.49 17.53
N VAL A 291 -3.37 -10.62 16.84
CA VAL A 291 -4.51 -10.87 15.93
C VAL A 291 -5.14 -12.24 16.16
N TYR A 292 -6.33 -12.46 15.59
CA TYR A 292 -6.94 -13.78 15.56
C TYR A 292 -6.18 -14.71 14.60
N GLN A 293 -5.91 -15.93 15.06
CA GLN A 293 -5.15 -16.94 14.32
C GLN A 293 -6.01 -17.53 13.19
N TRP A 294 -5.57 -17.34 11.94
CA TRP A 294 -6.13 -18.00 10.77
C TRP A 294 -5.73 -19.48 10.70
N SER A 295 -6.46 -20.26 9.90
CA SER A 295 -6.12 -21.65 9.58
C SER A 295 -5.23 -21.79 8.32
N ASP A 296 -4.65 -22.97 8.15
CA ASP A 296 -3.91 -23.37 6.95
C ASP A 296 -4.76 -23.42 5.66
N LYS A 297 -6.08 -23.20 5.73
CA LYS A 297 -6.94 -23.01 4.55
C LYS A 297 -6.85 -21.59 3.99
N VAL A 298 -6.38 -20.62 4.79
CA VAL A 298 -6.31 -19.20 4.42
C VAL A 298 -4.86 -18.81 4.14
N ILE A 299 -3.96 -19.00 5.11
CA ILE A 299 -2.54 -18.70 4.96
C ILE A 299 -1.70 -19.86 5.49
N ARG A 300 -0.64 -20.20 4.75
CA ARG A 300 0.35 -21.22 5.10
C ARG A 300 1.75 -20.61 5.09
N LYS A 301 2.61 -21.06 6.00
CA LYS A 301 4.05 -20.79 5.89
C LYS A 301 4.68 -21.75 4.87
N ALA A 302 5.64 -21.24 4.09
CA ALA A 302 6.45 -22.04 3.19
C ALA A 302 7.90 -21.54 3.20
N VAL A 303 8.80 -22.33 2.60
CA VAL A 303 10.22 -21.99 2.46
C VAL A 303 10.60 -22.11 0.99
N ARG A 304 11.22 -21.07 0.43
CA ARG A 304 11.81 -21.07 -0.91
C ARG A 304 13.31 -21.37 -0.82
N LEU A 305 13.84 -22.03 -1.85
CA LEU A 305 15.28 -22.21 -2.03
C LEU A 305 15.82 -20.99 -2.78
N TRP A 306 16.61 -20.19 -2.07
CA TRP A 306 16.96 -18.82 -2.46
C TRP A 306 18.41 -18.71 -2.90
N ASP A 307 18.64 -18.55 -4.20
CA ASP A 307 19.98 -18.35 -4.75
C ASP A 307 20.53 -16.97 -4.36
N VAL A 308 21.69 -16.94 -3.71
CA VAL A 308 22.38 -15.72 -3.24
C VAL A 308 23.85 -15.73 -3.68
N ARG A 309 24.59 -14.66 -3.37
CA ARG A 309 25.99 -14.43 -3.74
C ARG A 309 26.91 -15.61 -3.39
N ASP A 310 27.94 -15.79 -4.23
CA ASP A 310 28.92 -16.88 -4.21
C ASP A 310 28.30 -18.28 -4.45
N ASN A 311 27.23 -18.34 -5.23
CA ASN A 311 26.44 -19.54 -5.56
C ASN A 311 25.88 -20.31 -4.33
N ASN A 312 25.69 -19.61 -3.21
CA ASN A 312 25.02 -20.18 -2.04
C ASN A 312 23.51 -20.26 -2.26
N ILE A 313 22.85 -21.20 -1.59
CA ILE A 313 21.39 -21.32 -1.54
C ILE A 313 20.95 -21.29 -0.08
N LEU A 314 20.08 -20.35 0.27
CA LEU A 314 19.56 -20.17 1.63
C LEU A 314 18.06 -20.54 1.71
N PRO A 315 17.55 -20.97 2.87
CA PRO A 315 16.12 -21.10 3.11
C PRO A 315 15.52 -19.71 3.36
N HIS A 316 14.63 -19.26 2.48
CA HIS A 316 13.91 -17.99 2.64
C HIS A 316 12.46 -18.26 3.05
N ASN A 317 12.01 -17.68 4.17
CA ASN A 317 10.70 -17.96 4.76
C ASN A 317 9.64 -16.99 4.22
N ILE A 318 8.49 -17.54 3.84
CA ILE A 318 7.38 -16.78 3.23
C ILE A 318 6.04 -17.15 3.84
N PHE A 319 5.08 -16.22 3.71
CA PHE A 319 3.67 -16.48 3.95
C PHE A 319 2.92 -16.55 2.62
N LEU A 320 2.21 -17.64 2.38
CA LEU A 320 1.36 -17.83 1.21
C LEU A 320 -0.10 -17.68 1.61
N LEU A 321 -0.82 -16.81 0.92
CA LEU A 321 -2.28 -16.80 0.94
C LEU A 321 -2.78 -17.83 -0.10
N VAL A 322 -3.43 -18.88 0.39
CA VAL A 322 -3.69 -20.15 -0.34
C VAL A 322 -5.16 -20.38 -0.67
N THR A 323 -5.97 -19.32 -0.59
CA THR A 323 -7.41 -19.40 -0.88
C THR A 323 -7.68 -19.62 -2.39
N PRO A 324 -8.82 -20.24 -2.76
CA PRO A 324 -8.98 -20.81 -4.09
C PRO A 324 -8.88 -19.83 -5.26
N LYS A 325 -9.51 -18.65 -5.19
CA LYS A 325 -9.47 -17.65 -6.27
C LYS A 325 -8.11 -16.98 -6.36
N VAL A 326 -7.46 -16.70 -5.24
CA VAL A 326 -6.11 -16.12 -5.22
C VAL A 326 -5.12 -17.09 -5.86
N VAL A 327 -5.17 -18.38 -5.52
CA VAL A 327 -4.37 -19.42 -6.20
C VAL A 327 -4.71 -19.47 -7.70
N GLU A 328 -5.99 -19.50 -8.07
CA GLU A 328 -6.44 -19.53 -9.47
C GLU A 328 -5.88 -18.35 -10.29
N GLU A 329 -6.00 -17.13 -9.79
CA GLU A 329 -5.59 -15.91 -10.49
C GLU A 329 -4.07 -15.67 -10.45
N ALA A 330 -3.37 -16.02 -9.37
CA ALA A 330 -1.91 -15.96 -9.32
C ALA A 330 -1.29 -16.95 -10.33
N ARG A 331 -1.80 -18.20 -10.41
CA ARG A 331 -1.36 -19.19 -11.40
C ARG A 331 -1.51 -18.68 -12.84
N LYS A 332 -2.67 -18.09 -13.16
CA LYS A 332 -2.95 -17.48 -14.49
C LYS A 332 -2.08 -16.25 -14.77
N HIS A 333 -1.80 -15.43 -13.76
CA HIS A 333 -1.01 -14.22 -13.91
C HIS A 333 0.45 -14.57 -14.23
N PHE A 334 1.08 -15.41 -13.42
CA PHE A 334 2.49 -15.76 -13.60
C PHE A 334 2.74 -16.83 -14.67
N ASP A 335 1.72 -17.55 -15.14
CA ASP A 335 1.86 -18.79 -15.92
C ASP A 335 2.66 -19.87 -15.18
N CYS A 336 2.24 -20.14 -13.93
CA CYS A 336 2.84 -21.17 -13.08
C CYS A 336 1.75 -22.10 -12.52
N PRO A 337 1.45 -23.25 -13.14
CA PRO A 337 0.33 -24.10 -12.73
C PRO A 337 0.51 -24.76 -11.34
N ASN A 338 1.75 -24.87 -10.87
CA ASN A 338 2.09 -25.54 -9.62
C ASN A 338 2.19 -24.60 -8.40
N LEU A 339 2.00 -23.28 -8.60
CA LEU A 339 2.08 -22.28 -7.52
C LEU A 339 1.07 -22.60 -6.41
N GLU A 340 1.49 -22.60 -5.15
CA GLU A 340 0.68 -23.09 -4.03
C GLU A 340 -0.20 -22.00 -3.39
N GLY A 341 0.11 -20.73 -3.64
CA GLY A 341 -0.56 -19.54 -3.11
C GLY A 341 0.11 -18.27 -3.64
N MET A 342 -0.45 -17.10 -3.33
CA MET A 342 0.21 -15.82 -3.56
C MET A 342 1.03 -15.43 -2.32
N GLU A 343 2.27 -14.97 -2.52
CA GLU A 343 3.13 -14.53 -1.42
C GLU A 343 2.63 -13.19 -0.87
N LEU A 344 2.47 -13.14 0.46
CA LEU A 344 2.27 -11.93 1.23
C LEU A 344 3.63 -11.37 1.64
N GLU A 345 3.67 -10.05 1.75
CA GLU A 345 4.81 -9.28 2.24
C GLU A 345 5.39 -9.84 3.55
N ASN A 346 6.71 -9.95 3.63
CA ASN A 346 7.45 -10.47 4.78
C ASN A 346 8.43 -9.46 5.42
N GLN A 347 8.53 -8.23 4.89
CA GLN A 347 9.39 -7.15 5.40
C GLN A 347 8.59 -5.89 5.76
N GLY A 348 9.29 -4.79 6.12
CA GLY A 348 8.67 -3.51 6.52
C GLY A 348 7.99 -3.51 7.91
N GLY A 349 8.02 -4.63 8.63
CA GLY A 349 7.47 -4.80 9.98
C GLY A 349 5.94 -4.97 10.02
N ILE A 350 5.38 -5.05 11.23
CA ILE A 350 4.00 -5.55 11.49
C ILE A 350 2.85 -4.80 10.77
N GLY A 351 3.08 -3.56 10.31
CA GLY A 351 2.11 -2.81 9.53
C GLY A 351 2.19 -3.05 8.02
N THR A 352 3.26 -3.67 7.55
CA THR A 352 3.53 -3.92 6.13
C THR A 352 3.45 -5.42 5.86
N GLU A 353 4.19 -6.22 6.63
CA GLU A 353 4.14 -7.68 6.69
C GLU A 353 2.70 -8.19 6.80
N LEU A 354 2.37 -9.27 6.09
CA LEU A 354 1.05 -9.96 6.03
C LEU A 354 -0.15 -9.13 5.55
N ASN A 355 -0.09 -7.81 5.56
CA ASN A 355 -1.21 -6.93 5.20
C ASN A 355 -1.18 -6.53 3.71
N HIS A 356 -0.10 -6.83 3.02
CA HIS A 356 0.16 -6.48 1.63
C HIS A 356 0.63 -7.69 0.82
N TRP A 357 0.56 -7.55 -0.50
CA TRP A 357 1.23 -8.49 -1.41
C TRP A 357 2.74 -8.26 -1.46
N GLU A 358 3.47 -9.35 -1.65
CA GLU A 358 4.91 -9.36 -1.87
C GLU A 358 5.32 -8.44 -3.03
N LYS A 359 6.03 -7.35 -2.73
CA LYS A 359 6.33 -6.31 -3.73
C LYS A 359 7.30 -6.81 -4.80
N ARG A 360 8.25 -7.68 -4.49
CA ARG A 360 9.12 -8.33 -5.49
C ARG A 360 8.31 -8.97 -6.61
N LEU A 361 7.16 -9.57 -6.27
CA LEU A 361 6.34 -10.34 -7.20
C LEU A 361 5.26 -9.53 -7.92
N LEU A 362 4.75 -8.46 -7.33
CA LEU A 362 3.63 -7.69 -7.89
C LEU A 362 3.89 -6.18 -8.10
N GLU A 363 5.02 -5.64 -7.63
CA GLU A 363 5.55 -4.28 -7.81
C GLU A 363 4.55 -3.12 -7.78
N ASN A 364 3.88 -2.80 -8.90
CA ASN A 364 2.91 -1.70 -9.01
C ASN A 364 1.46 -2.15 -8.74
N GLU A 365 1.24 -3.34 -8.21
CA GLU A 365 -0.07 -3.74 -7.70
C GLU A 365 -0.44 -2.87 -6.48
N ALA A 366 -1.69 -2.39 -6.49
CA ALA A 366 -2.15 -1.35 -5.58
C ALA A 366 -2.13 -1.72 -4.09
N MET A 367 -2.09 -3.01 -3.74
CA MET A 367 -2.03 -3.54 -2.37
C MET A 367 -0.62 -4.06 -2.00
N THR A 368 0.44 -3.60 -2.67
CA THR A 368 1.82 -3.77 -2.20
C THR A 368 2.16 -2.76 -1.09
N GLY A 369 3.16 -3.08 -0.25
CA GLY A 369 3.52 -2.32 0.96
C GLY A 369 4.22 -0.97 0.76
N SER A 370 4.12 -0.32 -0.41
CA SER A 370 4.72 1.01 -0.63
C SER A 370 3.98 1.86 -1.66
N GLN A 371 4.12 3.18 -1.55
CA GLN A 371 3.57 4.15 -2.49
C GLN A 371 4.30 4.10 -3.84
N THR A 372 3.77 3.31 -4.79
CA THR A 372 4.25 3.25 -6.18
C THR A 372 3.49 4.18 -7.12
N GLN A 373 4.13 4.48 -8.25
CA GLN A 373 3.52 5.14 -9.40
C GLN A 373 2.69 4.12 -10.20
N ASN A 374 1.64 4.59 -10.88
CA ASN A 374 0.80 3.77 -11.74
C ASN A 374 0.27 2.48 -11.09
N ARG A 375 -0.24 2.62 -9.85
CA ARG A 375 -0.84 1.52 -9.11
C ARG A 375 -2.06 0.93 -9.82
N VAL A 376 -2.11 -0.39 -9.89
CA VAL A 376 -3.18 -1.16 -10.54
C VAL A 376 -3.89 -2.09 -9.54
N PHE A 377 -5.22 -2.05 -9.50
CA PHE A 377 -6.02 -3.01 -8.73
C PHE A 377 -6.24 -4.26 -9.58
N SER A 378 -5.37 -5.26 -9.38
CA SER A 378 -5.28 -6.44 -10.24
C SER A 378 -6.37 -7.48 -9.97
N ARG A 379 -6.47 -8.49 -10.85
CA ARG A 379 -7.30 -9.68 -10.61
C ARG A 379 -6.91 -10.44 -9.34
N ILE A 380 -5.67 -10.31 -8.84
CA ILE A 380 -5.20 -11.00 -7.63
C ILE A 380 -5.80 -10.35 -6.37
N THR A 381 -5.75 -9.02 -6.25
CA THR A 381 -6.45 -8.30 -5.17
C THR A 381 -7.97 -8.51 -5.24
N LEU A 382 -8.55 -8.49 -6.44
CA LEU A 382 -9.98 -8.76 -6.61
C LEU A 382 -10.33 -10.20 -6.20
N ALA A 383 -9.47 -11.18 -6.48
CA ALA A 383 -9.65 -12.56 -6.05
C ALA A 383 -9.59 -12.73 -4.53
N LEU A 384 -8.69 -12.03 -3.83
CA LEU A 384 -8.65 -12.03 -2.36
C LEU A 384 -9.98 -11.52 -1.79
N MET A 385 -10.55 -10.48 -2.38
CA MET A 385 -11.84 -9.94 -1.94
C MET A 385 -13.00 -10.92 -2.21
N GLU A 386 -12.94 -11.76 -3.25
CA GLU A 386 -13.91 -12.86 -3.46
C GLU A 386 -13.75 -13.97 -2.42
N ASP A 387 -12.50 -14.38 -2.16
CA ASP A 387 -12.11 -15.43 -1.21
C ASP A 387 -12.33 -15.06 0.28
N THR A 388 -12.73 -13.82 0.59
CA THR A 388 -13.25 -13.46 1.92
C THR A 388 -14.50 -14.27 2.30
N GLY A 389 -15.27 -14.75 1.30
CA GLY A 389 -16.61 -15.30 1.48
C GLY A 389 -17.70 -14.24 1.70
N TRP A 390 -17.36 -12.94 1.64
CA TRP A 390 -18.27 -11.83 1.88
C TRP A 390 -18.84 -11.22 0.59
N TYR A 391 -18.04 -11.24 -0.47
CA TYR A 391 -18.31 -10.57 -1.73
C TYR A 391 -18.38 -11.55 -2.91
N LYS A 392 -19.00 -11.10 -4.01
CA LYS A 392 -18.75 -11.59 -5.37
C LYS A 392 -18.13 -10.44 -6.16
N VAL A 393 -17.27 -10.74 -7.13
CA VAL A 393 -16.43 -9.71 -7.74
C VAL A 393 -16.65 -9.58 -9.24
N ASN A 394 -16.89 -8.35 -9.68
CA ASN A 394 -16.87 -8.01 -11.10
C ASN A 394 -15.43 -7.82 -11.57
N TYR A 395 -14.78 -8.91 -11.98
CA TYR A 395 -13.43 -8.88 -12.54
C TYR A 395 -13.26 -8.04 -13.82
N SER A 396 -14.33 -7.49 -14.44
CA SER A 396 -14.18 -6.50 -15.52
C SER A 396 -13.63 -5.16 -15.01
N MET A 397 -13.66 -4.93 -13.69
CA MET A 397 -13.11 -3.74 -13.02
C MET A 397 -11.62 -3.90 -12.66
N ALA A 398 -11.04 -5.09 -12.90
CA ALA A 398 -9.62 -5.36 -12.66
C ALA A 398 -8.75 -4.63 -13.68
N GLU A 399 -7.70 -4.00 -13.19
CA GLU A 399 -6.67 -3.38 -14.02
C GLU A 399 -5.62 -4.43 -14.43
N LYS A 400 -4.97 -4.19 -15.58
CA LYS A 400 -3.97 -5.12 -16.13
C LYS A 400 -2.61 -4.88 -15.48
N LEU A 401 -2.21 -5.80 -14.59
CA LEU A 401 -0.84 -5.88 -14.10
C LEU A 401 0.04 -6.58 -15.15
N GLU A 402 1.15 -5.94 -15.56
CA GLU A 402 2.12 -6.53 -16.50
C GLU A 402 3.35 -7.10 -15.78
N TRP A 403 3.66 -6.59 -14.58
CA TRP A 403 4.76 -7.06 -13.76
C TRP A 403 4.56 -8.54 -13.40
N GLY A 404 5.61 -9.35 -13.58
CA GLY A 404 5.57 -10.81 -13.35
C GLY A 404 4.71 -11.62 -14.35
N ARG A 405 3.94 -10.96 -15.24
CA ARG A 405 2.94 -11.65 -16.05
C ARG A 405 3.58 -12.61 -17.07
N GLY A 406 3.20 -13.88 -17.01
CA GLY A 406 3.71 -14.95 -17.88
C GLY A 406 5.21 -15.25 -17.70
N LYS A 407 5.80 -14.97 -16.53
CA LYS A 407 7.24 -15.16 -16.26
C LYS A 407 7.59 -16.56 -15.74
N GLY A 408 6.61 -17.42 -15.49
CA GLY A 408 6.78 -18.82 -15.09
C GLY A 408 7.14 -19.02 -13.62
N CYS A 409 7.13 -20.29 -13.19
CA CYS A 409 7.41 -20.66 -11.79
C CYS A 409 8.80 -20.21 -11.29
N ASP A 410 9.80 -20.21 -12.16
CA ASP A 410 11.16 -19.77 -11.85
C ASP A 410 11.25 -18.28 -11.48
N PHE A 411 10.34 -17.43 -11.97
CA PHE A 411 10.26 -16.03 -11.54
C PHE A 411 9.66 -15.90 -10.14
N VAL A 412 8.64 -16.72 -9.84
CA VAL A 412 7.86 -16.62 -8.60
C VAL A 412 8.63 -17.23 -7.42
N MET A 413 9.09 -18.46 -7.60
CA MET A 413 9.54 -19.36 -6.52
C MET A 413 11.05 -19.30 -6.26
N LYS A 414 11.78 -18.42 -6.95
CA LYS A 414 13.24 -18.23 -6.84
C LYS A 414 13.60 -16.76 -6.63
N SER A 415 14.84 -16.51 -6.22
CA SER A 415 15.35 -15.15 -6.06
C SER A 415 15.50 -14.43 -7.41
N CYS A 416 15.51 -13.10 -7.37
CA CYS A 416 15.83 -12.29 -8.55
C CYS A 416 17.24 -12.56 -9.08
N LYS A 417 18.21 -12.99 -8.24
CA LYS A 417 19.51 -13.50 -8.72
C LYS A 417 19.34 -14.67 -9.68
N TYR A 418 18.55 -15.68 -9.31
CA TYR A 418 18.32 -16.85 -10.15
C TYR A 418 17.74 -16.44 -11.50
N TRP A 419 16.76 -15.53 -11.50
CA TRP A 419 16.18 -14.96 -12.70
C TRP A 419 17.22 -14.21 -13.56
N ILE A 420 17.95 -13.25 -12.99
CA ILE A 420 18.97 -12.46 -13.69
C ILE A 420 20.00 -13.41 -14.35
N ASN A 421 20.53 -14.37 -13.58
CA ASN A 421 21.49 -15.35 -14.08
C ASN A 421 20.93 -16.25 -15.19
N GLN A 422 19.65 -16.67 -15.09
CA GLN A 422 18.95 -17.42 -16.14
C GLN A 422 18.83 -16.61 -17.44
N GLN A 423 18.36 -15.36 -17.36
CA GLN A 423 18.16 -14.49 -18.53
C GLN A 423 19.51 -14.14 -19.20
N GLN A 424 20.53 -13.79 -18.41
CA GLN A 424 21.89 -13.55 -18.92
C GLN A 424 22.46 -14.78 -19.66
N ARG A 425 22.28 -16.00 -19.12
CA ARG A 425 22.70 -17.25 -19.80
C ARG A 425 21.97 -17.49 -21.12
N LYS A 426 20.67 -17.14 -21.19
CA LYS A 426 19.85 -17.21 -22.40
C LYS A 426 20.12 -16.07 -23.39
N LYS A 427 20.84 -15.02 -22.97
CA LYS A 427 21.03 -13.73 -23.67
C LYS A 427 19.70 -13.00 -23.92
N GLU A 428 18.76 -13.19 -22.99
CA GLU A 428 17.46 -12.52 -22.97
C GLU A 428 17.48 -11.33 -22.01
N PRO A 429 16.57 -10.34 -22.15
CA PRO A 429 16.50 -9.22 -21.22
C PRO A 429 16.19 -9.67 -19.78
N VAL A 430 16.99 -9.23 -18.81
CA VAL A 430 16.81 -9.51 -17.37
C VAL A 430 15.51 -8.94 -16.78
N ALA A 431 14.78 -8.13 -17.55
CA ALA A 431 13.52 -7.49 -17.17
C ALA A 431 12.46 -8.48 -16.62
N PRO A 432 11.76 -8.13 -15.54
CA PRO A 432 11.59 -6.76 -15.03
C PRO A 432 12.68 -6.28 -14.03
N TYR A 433 13.56 -7.18 -13.58
CA TYR A 433 14.74 -6.82 -12.79
C TYR A 433 15.83 -6.15 -13.64
N CYS A 434 16.87 -5.62 -13.00
CA CYS A 434 18.01 -4.97 -13.66
C CYS A 434 19.33 -5.19 -12.91
N ASP A 435 20.44 -5.09 -13.62
CA ASP A 435 21.82 -5.34 -13.15
C ASP A 435 22.77 -4.17 -13.43
N THR A 436 22.23 -3.01 -13.82
CA THR A 436 22.99 -1.82 -14.19
C THR A 436 23.07 -0.81 -13.04
N LEU A 437 24.26 -0.33 -12.73
CA LEU A 437 24.43 0.73 -11.73
C LEU A 437 23.74 2.03 -12.17
N ARG A 438 23.19 2.77 -11.20
CA ARG A 438 22.77 4.17 -11.38
C ARG A 438 24.00 5.09 -11.49
N SER A 439 24.71 5.02 -12.61
CA SER A 439 25.93 5.79 -12.91
C SER A 439 25.66 7.15 -13.58
N ASN A 440 26.70 7.99 -13.70
CA ASN A 440 26.74 9.10 -14.68
C ASN A 440 27.57 8.64 -15.91
N PRO A 441 27.02 8.67 -17.15
CA PRO A 441 25.67 9.07 -17.52
C PRO A 441 24.61 8.07 -17.04
N LEU A 442 23.42 8.59 -16.72
CA LEU A 442 22.26 7.80 -16.32
C LEU A 442 21.88 6.83 -17.44
N GLN A 443 21.87 5.53 -17.12
CA GLN A 443 21.36 4.51 -18.02
C GLN A 443 19.83 4.50 -17.98
N LEU A 444 19.24 5.11 -19.00
CA LEU A 444 17.80 5.18 -19.19
C LEU A 444 17.31 3.93 -19.92
N THR A 445 16.25 3.33 -19.40
CA THR A 445 15.51 2.22 -19.98
C THR A 445 14.05 2.64 -20.21
N CYS A 446 13.23 1.79 -20.81
CA CYS A 446 11.78 1.97 -20.82
C CYS A 446 11.15 1.02 -19.80
N ARG A 447 10.03 1.43 -19.18
CA ARG A 447 9.12 0.52 -18.47
C ARG A 447 8.68 -0.60 -19.43
N GLN A 448 8.33 -1.77 -18.90
CA GLN A 448 8.03 -2.98 -19.70
C GLN A 448 6.91 -2.77 -20.75
N ASP A 449 5.95 -1.88 -20.50
CA ASP A 449 4.87 -1.51 -21.44
C ASP A 449 5.22 -0.33 -22.36
N GLN A 450 6.46 0.16 -22.30
CA GLN A 450 7.02 1.29 -23.06
C GLN A 450 6.33 2.65 -22.83
N ARG A 451 5.56 2.81 -21.75
CA ARG A 451 4.83 4.06 -21.47
C ARG A 451 5.53 5.04 -20.53
N ALA A 452 6.67 4.65 -19.94
CA ALA A 452 7.45 5.51 -19.07
C ALA A 452 8.95 5.26 -19.26
N VAL A 453 9.78 6.27 -18.95
CA VAL A 453 11.24 6.13 -18.89
C VAL A 453 11.59 5.58 -17.50
N ALA A 454 12.47 4.61 -17.42
CA ALA A 454 12.81 3.94 -16.16
C ALA A 454 14.33 3.88 -15.95
N VAL A 455 14.76 3.85 -14.70
CA VAL A 455 16.17 3.71 -14.29
C VAL A 455 16.27 2.55 -13.30
N CYS A 456 17.35 1.78 -13.40
CA CYS A 456 17.60 0.72 -12.43
C CYS A 456 17.78 1.30 -11.02
N ASN A 457 17.00 0.82 -10.06
CA ASN A 457 17.07 1.27 -8.66
C ASN A 457 18.22 0.61 -7.86
N LEU A 458 19.18 -0.03 -8.55
CA LEU A 458 20.38 -0.62 -7.96
C LEU A 458 21.31 0.47 -7.39
N GLN A 459 21.57 0.40 -6.08
CA GLN A 459 22.40 1.37 -5.36
C GLN A 459 23.39 0.69 -4.41
N LYS A 460 24.35 1.48 -3.90
CA LYS A 460 25.26 1.05 -2.83
C LYS A 460 24.72 1.49 -1.47
N PHE A 461 24.63 0.56 -0.53
CA PHE A 461 24.27 0.81 0.87
C PHE A 461 25.51 1.13 1.72
N PRO A 462 25.37 1.90 2.83
CA PRO A 462 26.49 2.19 3.73
C PRO A 462 27.01 0.96 4.50
N GLN A 463 26.17 -0.05 4.68
CA GLN A 463 26.47 -1.32 5.35
C GLN A 463 26.23 -2.47 4.36
N PRO A 464 26.89 -3.63 4.53
CA PRO A 464 26.58 -4.80 3.74
C PRO A 464 25.14 -5.26 4.00
N LEU A 465 24.44 -5.66 2.93
CA LEU A 465 23.10 -6.23 3.02
C LEU A 465 23.13 -7.59 3.74
N PRO A 466 22.03 -8.02 4.38
CA PRO A 466 21.87 -9.39 4.87
C PRO A 466 22.17 -10.41 3.77
N GLN A 467 22.74 -11.56 4.14
CA GLN A 467 23.25 -12.54 3.17
C GLN A 467 22.15 -13.05 2.19
N GLU A 468 20.89 -13.11 2.65
CA GLU A 468 19.75 -13.51 1.81
C GLU A 468 19.38 -12.50 0.70
N TYR A 469 19.84 -11.25 0.82
CA TYR A 469 19.58 -10.15 -0.11
C TYR A 469 20.83 -9.74 -0.93
N GLN A 470 21.92 -10.51 -0.83
CA GLN A 470 23.12 -10.30 -1.65
C GLN A 470 23.00 -11.08 -2.97
N TYR A 471 22.72 -10.40 -4.07
CA TYR A 471 22.39 -11.07 -5.35
C TYR A 471 23.51 -11.16 -6.38
N PHE A 472 24.59 -10.40 -6.23
CA PHE A 472 25.57 -10.23 -7.31
C PHE A 472 26.89 -10.92 -7.06
N ASP A 473 27.23 -11.87 -7.94
CA ASP A 473 28.57 -12.48 -8.00
C ASP A 473 29.57 -11.55 -8.72
N SER A 474 29.08 -10.69 -9.61
CA SER A 474 29.83 -9.63 -10.28
C SER A 474 28.90 -8.50 -10.73
N LEU A 475 29.39 -7.25 -10.69
CA LEU A 475 28.72 -6.08 -11.27
C LEU A 475 29.76 -5.26 -12.04
N TYR A 476 29.37 -4.72 -13.20
CA TYR A 476 30.29 -3.90 -14.01
C TYR A 476 30.70 -2.64 -13.25
N GLY A 477 32.01 -2.42 -13.11
CA GLY A 477 32.58 -1.28 -12.37
C GLY A 477 32.61 -1.43 -10.85
N VAL A 478 32.20 -2.57 -10.28
CA VAL A 478 32.22 -2.82 -8.82
C VAL A 478 33.33 -3.81 -8.46
N LEU A 479 34.10 -3.51 -7.40
CA LEU A 479 35.10 -4.44 -6.88
C LEU A 479 34.44 -5.58 -6.07
N PRO A 480 34.95 -6.82 -6.10
CA PRO A 480 34.32 -7.95 -5.40
C PRO A 480 34.04 -7.73 -3.91
N LYS A 481 34.94 -7.00 -3.22
CA LYS A 481 34.79 -6.62 -1.80
C LYS A 481 33.58 -5.71 -1.50
N ASP A 482 33.14 -4.95 -2.51
CA ASP A 482 32.06 -3.97 -2.39
C ASP A 482 30.69 -4.59 -2.73
N LEU A 483 30.64 -5.69 -3.50
CA LEU A 483 29.41 -6.38 -3.93
C LEU A 483 28.38 -6.64 -2.81
N PRO A 484 28.75 -7.03 -1.57
CA PRO A 484 27.78 -7.21 -0.47
C PRO A 484 26.96 -5.96 -0.12
N HIS A 485 27.38 -4.78 -0.57
CA HIS A 485 26.70 -3.50 -0.32
C HIS A 485 25.74 -3.12 -1.46
N TYR A 486 25.57 -3.93 -2.50
CA TYR A 486 24.75 -3.56 -3.67
C TYR A 486 23.45 -4.37 -3.75
N GLY A 487 22.34 -3.64 -3.87
CA GLY A 487 20.99 -4.17 -4.07
C GLY A 487 20.03 -3.09 -4.56
N GLY A 488 18.78 -3.45 -4.84
CA GLY A 488 17.71 -2.52 -5.14
C GLY A 488 17.40 -1.62 -3.94
N SER A 489 17.03 -0.36 -4.19
CA SER A 489 16.77 0.65 -3.15
C SER A 489 15.48 0.42 -2.34
N VAL A 490 14.69 -0.60 -2.63
CA VAL A 490 13.40 -0.90 -2.00
C VAL A 490 13.51 -2.20 -1.20
N GLU A 491 13.56 -2.06 0.13
CA GLU A 491 13.67 -3.16 1.09
C GLU A 491 12.63 -4.27 0.85
N ILE A 492 11.35 -3.90 0.92
CA ILE A 492 10.20 -4.80 0.77
C ILE A 492 10.03 -5.45 -0.62
N ALA A 493 10.95 -5.16 -1.56
CA ALA A 493 11.04 -5.91 -2.81
C ALA A 493 12.17 -6.97 -2.73
N ASP A 494 12.43 -7.51 -1.55
CA ASP A 494 13.60 -8.33 -1.20
C ASP A 494 14.95 -7.66 -1.54
N TYR A 495 15.06 -6.34 -1.57
CA TYR A 495 16.18 -5.61 -2.19
C TYR A 495 16.50 -6.07 -3.64
N CYS A 496 15.55 -6.68 -4.35
CA CYS A 496 15.72 -7.04 -5.75
C CYS A 496 15.74 -5.77 -6.60
N PRO A 497 16.79 -5.54 -7.41
CA PRO A 497 16.88 -4.34 -8.24
C PRO A 497 16.00 -4.44 -9.48
N PHE A 498 15.27 -3.37 -9.78
CA PHE A 498 14.35 -3.27 -10.91
C PHE A 498 14.33 -1.88 -11.56
N SER A 499 13.83 -1.84 -12.80
CA SER A 499 13.65 -0.59 -13.54
C SER A 499 12.47 0.19 -12.98
N GLN A 500 12.74 1.19 -12.14
CA GLN A 500 11.74 2.08 -11.55
C GLN A 500 11.51 3.32 -12.44
N GLU A 501 10.26 3.80 -12.52
CA GLU A 501 9.92 5.00 -13.30
C GLU A 501 10.71 6.23 -12.87
N PHE A 502 11.24 6.96 -13.86
CA PHE A 502 11.94 8.21 -13.62
C PHE A 502 10.94 9.32 -13.26
N SER A 503 11.28 10.14 -12.28
CA SER A 503 10.49 11.29 -11.86
C SER A 503 11.40 12.48 -11.56
N TRP A 504 10.93 13.66 -11.95
CA TRP A 504 11.62 14.92 -11.74
C TRP A 504 11.13 15.52 -10.43
N HIS A 505 12.07 15.78 -9.51
CA HIS A 505 11.84 16.55 -8.29
C HIS A 505 12.69 17.82 -8.36
N LEU A 506 12.13 18.95 -7.94
CA LEU A 506 12.83 20.24 -7.82
C LEU A 506 12.76 20.65 -6.36
N SER A 507 13.91 20.90 -5.73
CA SER A 507 13.99 21.22 -4.29
C SER A 507 13.31 20.18 -3.37
N GLY A 508 13.22 18.91 -3.80
CA GLY A 508 12.53 17.82 -3.12
C GLY A 508 11.07 17.63 -3.55
N GLU A 509 10.39 18.67 -4.02
CA GLU A 509 8.99 18.60 -4.47
C GLU A 509 8.86 17.92 -5.83
N PHE A 510 7.91 16.98 -5.93
CA PHE A 510 7.58 16.31 -7.18
C PHE A 510 7.06 17.30 -8.22
N GLN A 511 7.67 17.32 -9.40
CA GLN A 511 7.28 18.18 -10.52
C GLN A 511 6.50 17.41 -11.58
N ARG A 512 7.04 16.26 -12.02
CA ARG A 512 6.46 15.42 -13.07
C ARG A 512 7.03 14.00 -13.04
N SER A 513 6.24 13.02 -13.47
CA SER A 513 6.73 11.66 -13.75
C SER A 513 7.18 11.54 -15.21
N SER A 514 7.52 10.33 -15.65
CA SER A 514 7.89 10.02 -17.03
C SER A 514 6.80 9.29 -17.83
N ASP A 515 5.61 9.08 -17.27
CA ASP A 515 4.51 8.40 -17.96
C ASP A 515 3.95 9.26 -19.10
N CYS A 516 4.05 8.77 -20.34
CA CYS A 516 3.67 9.49 -21.55
C CYS A 516 2.15 9.68 -21.72
N ARG A 517 1.32 9.05 -20.86
CA ARG A 517 -0.14 9.24 -20.86
C ARG A 517 -0.57 10.52 -20.15
N ILE A 518 0.26 11.07 -19.27
CA ILE A 518 0.02 12.34 -18.60
C ILE A 518 0.25 13.45 -19.63
N LEU A 519 -0.75 14.30 -19.84
CA LEU A 519 -0.74 15.29 -20.92
C LEU A 519 0.39 16.32 -20.72
N GLU A 520 0.66 16.66 -19.46
CA GLU A 520 1.69 17.56 -19.00
C GLU A 520 3.12 17.01 -19.20
N ASN A 521 3.26 15.70 -19.43
CA ASN A 521 4.53 15.06 -19.79
C ASN A 521 4.78 15.05 -21.31
N GLN A 522 3.78 15.41 -22.13
CA GLN A 522 3.91 15.48 -23.58
C GLN A 522 4.62 16.80 -23.98
N PRO A 523 5.44 16.79 -25.05
CA PRO A 523 6.05 18.02 -25.53
C PRO A 523 4.96 19.00 -25.98
N GLU A 524 5.04 20.25 -25.51
CA GLU A 524 4.12 21.31 -25.92
C GLU A 524 4.02 21.41 -27.45
N THR A 525 2.81 21.49 -27.98
CA THR A 525 2.55 21.54 -29.43
C THR A 525 2.90 22.91 -30.02
N MET A 526 4.20 23.23 -30.09
CA MET A 526 4.70 24.37 -30.83
C MET A 526 4.65 24.09 -32.33
N VAL A 527 3.57 24.56 -32.96
CA VAL A 527 3.45 25.03 -34.35
C VAL A 527 4.40 24.38 -35.36
N GLN A 528 3.86 23.45 -36.17
CA GLN A 528 4.48 23.02 -37.42
C GLN A 528 4.55 24.19 -38.44
N ARG A 529 5.56 25.05 -38.34
CA ARG A 529 5.98 25.95 -39.42
C ARG A 529 7.51 26.06 -39.50
N ASN A 530 8.07 25.25 -40.40
CA ASN A 530 9.32 25.48 -41.14
C ASN A 530 10.50 26.12 -40.37
N MET A 531 11.24 25.31 -39.61
CA MET A 531 12.69 25.18 -39.83
C MET A 531 13.09 23.71 -39.63
N GLY A 532 14.02 23.21 -40.46
CA GLY A 532 14.47 21.82 -40.41
C GLY A 532 15.35 21.52 -39.20
N GLN A 533 15.35 20.26 -38.76
CA GLN A 533 16.20 19.71 -37.70
C GLN A 533 16.17 20.48 -36.36
N ILE A 534 15.25 20.09 -35.47
CA ILE A 534 15.50 20.19 -34.02
C ILE A 534 15.43 18.77 -33.43
N PRO A 535 16.42 18.32 -32.62
CA PRO A 535 16.68 16.89 -32.42
C PRO A 535 16.36 16.44 -30.97
N PHE A 536 16.79 15.21 -30.64
CA PHE A 536 16.94 14.64 -29.29
C PHE A 536 17.78 15.48 -28.27
N ALA A 537 18.00 16.77 -28.51
CA ALA A 537 18.87 17.64 -27.73
C ALA A 537 18.31 18.05 -26.36
N SER A 538 16.98 18.11 -26.19
CA SER A 538 16.34 18.50 -24.91
C SER A 538 16.64 17.51 -23.77
N PHE A 539 16.93 16.24 -24.08
CA PHE A 539 17.32 15.24 -23.08
C PHE A 539 18.77 15.44 -22.60
N LYS A 540 19.68 15.91 -23.47
CA LYS A 540 21.08 16.16 -23.11
C LYS A 540 21.29 17.52 -22.44
N SER A 541 20.53 18.55 -22.81
CA SER A 541 20.71 19.90 -22.23
C SER A 541 20.33 19.95 -20.75
N GLN A 542 19.24 19.30 -20.34
CA GLN A 542 18.85 19.24 -18.92
C GLN A 542 19.81 18.40 -18.07
N LEU A 543 20.38 17.32 -18.62
CA LEU A 543 21.49 16.58 -18.00
C LEU A 543 22.78 17.43 -17.89
N SER A 544 23.05 18.30 -18.86
CA SER A 544 24.24 19.18 -18.82
C SER A 544 24.15 20.31 -17.80
N LEU A 545 22.94 20.71 -17.39
CA LEU A 545 22.74 21.67 -16.29
C LEU A 545 23.08 21.07 -14.92
N TRP A 546 23.03 19.74 -14.78
CA TRP A 546 23.53 19.02 -13.58
C TRP A 546 25.07 19.02 -13.52
N ASN A 547 25.74 18.82 -14.65
CA ASN A 547 27.22 18.84 -14.78
C ASN A 547 27.90 20.19 -14.42
N SER A 548 27.11 21.23 -14.15
CA SER A 548 27.58 22.54 -13.68
C SER A 548 27.24 22.84 -12.21
N ALA A 549 26.46 21.98 -11.55
CA ALA A 549 26.14 22.08 -10.12
C ALA A 549 27.07 21.21 -9.24
N GLU A 550 27.68 20.16 -9.79
CA GLU A 550 28.71 19.34 -9.11
C GLU A 550 30.13 19.96 -9.16
N ARG A 551 30.27 21.26 -9.44
CA ARG A 551 31.58 21.90 -9.72
C ARG A 551 31.88 23.18 -8.93
N ASN A 552 31.20 23.39 -7.80
CA ASN A 552 31.53 24.35 -6.75
C ASN A 552 31.30 23.70 -5.39
#